data_AF-A0A0G4GN43-F1
#
_entry.id   AF-A0A0G4GN43-F1
#
_cell.length_a   1.000
_cell.length_b   1.000
_cell.length_c   1.000
_cell.angle_alpha   90.00
_cell.angle_beta   90.00
_cell.angle_gamma   90.00
#
_symmetry.space_group_name_H-M   'P 1'
#
loop_
_entity.id
_entity.type
_entity.pdbx_description
1 polymer ?
#
loop_
_entity_poly.entity_id
_entity_poly.type
_entity_poly.pdbx_seq_one_letter_code
_entity_poly.pdbx_strand_id
1 'polypeptide(L)'
;MSVVGLVVLAALLVEALAGSKGSPCKGAIERLGSSEGGWEIRTADDRLDGPFVVYSIGLADDTSFDEEILERFEKAEVYGFDPTPTSKAYTF
;
A
#
# COMPACT_ATOMS: atom_id res chain seq x y z
N MET A 1 -11.79 13.12 23.81
CA MET A 1 -12.13 13.56 22.45
C MET A 1 -11.18 12.85 21.50
N SER A 2 -11.49 11.61 21.11
CA SER A 2 -10.70 10.91 20.08
C SER A 2 -11.12 11.46 18.73
N VAL A 3 -10.19 12.16 18.08
CA VAL A 3 -10.30 12.47 16.66
C VAL A 3 -10.14 11.14 15.94
N VAL A 4 -11.26 10.52 15.58
CA VAL A 4 -11.29 9.44 14.58
C VAL A 4 -10.92 10.12 13.27
N GLY A 5 -9.61 10.20 13.02
CA GLY A 5 -9.02 10.71 11.80
C GLY A 5 -9.38 9.78 10.66
N LEU A 6 -10.47 10.12 9.98
CA LEU A 6 -10.67 9.84 8.58
C LEU A 6 -9.41 10.26 7.80
N VAL A 7 -9.19 9.61 6.65
CA VAL A 7 -8.09 9.79 5.68
C VAL A 7 -6.95 8.83 6.07
N VAL A 8 -6.63 7.78 5.29
CA VAL A 8 -6.24 7.93 3.89
C VAL A 8 -6.68 6.79 2.96
N LEU A 9 -7.35 7.24 1.90
CA LEU A 9 -7.61 6.57 0.64
C LEU A 9 -6.33 6.65 -0.22
N ALA A 10 -5.48 5.61 -0.29
CA ALA A 10 -4.45 5.54 -1.35
C ALA A 10 -3.73 4.20 -1.62
N ALA A 11 -4.01 3.07 -0.97
CA ALA A 11 -3.39 1.79 -1.38
C ALA A 11 -4.10 1.12 -2.60
N LEU A 12 -5.17 1.74 -3.11
CA LEU A 12 -5.91 1.28 -4.29
C LEU A 12 -6.45 2.48 -5.08
N LEU A 13 -5.55 3.33 -5.59
CA LEU A 13 -5.78 3.97 -6.88
C LEU A 13 -5.15 3.14 -8.02
N VAL A 14 -5.05 1.82 -7.84
CA VAL A 14 -5.12 0.90 -8.97
C VAL A 14 -6.55 0.96 -9.45
N GLU A 15 -6.77 1.35 -10.71
CA GLU A 15 -8.05 1.47 -11.39
C GLU A 15 -9.14 0.44 -10.99
N ALA A 16 -9.78 0.70 -9.86
CA ALA A 16 -11.10 0.22 -9.49
C ALA A 16 -12.18 1.25 -9.84
N LEU A 17 -11.82 2.33 -10.55
CA LEU A 17 -12.78 3.25 -11.15
C LEU A 17 -12.80 3.10 -12.67
N ALA A 18 -13.59 2.11 -13.10
CA ALA A 18 -14.50 2.23 -14.24
C ALA A 18 -13.87 2.45 -15.63
N GLY A 19 -13.39 1.38 -16.28
CA GLY A 19 -12.91 1.54 -17.65
C GLY A 19 -12.74 0.31 -18.52
N SER A 20 -13.05 -0.91 -18.07
CA SER A 20 -13.01 -2.07 -18.94
C SER A 20 -13.81 -3.19 -18.29
N LYS A 21 -14.61 -3.92 -19.06
CA LYS A 21 -15.22 -5.16 -18.61
C LYS A 21 -14.10 -6.20 -18.42
N GLY A 22 -13.36 -6.07 -17.32
CA GLY A 22 -12.18 -6.87 -17.04
C GLY A 22 -12.59 -8.28 -16.64
N SER A 23 -12.04 -9.27 -17.34
CA SER A 23 -11.97 -10.67 -16.90
C SER A 23 -11.66 -10.76 -15.40
N PRO A 24 -12.14 -11.77 -14.66
CA PRO A 24 -11.75 -11.95 -13.26
C PRO A 24 -10.23 -11.88 -13.14
N CYS A 25 -9.73 -10.89 -12.38
CA CYS A 25 -8.31 -10.76 -12.06
C CYS A 25 -7.88 -12.09 -11.42
N LYS A 26 -7.14 -12.90 -12.18
CA LYS A 26 -6.54 -14.13 -11.67
C LYS A 26 -5.40 -13.71 -10.75
N GLY A 27 -5.27 -14.37 -9.61
CA GLY A 27 -4.13 -14.19 -8.71
C GLY A 27 -4.47 -14.62 -7.29
N ALA A 28 -3.47 -15.14 -6.58
CA ALA A 28 -3.58 -15.39 -5.15
C ALA A 28 -3.75 -14.07 -4.40
N ILE A 29 -4.62 -14.05 -3.40
CA ILE A 29 -4.66 -12.98 -2.41
C ILE A 29 -3.72 -13.40 -1.29
N GLU A 30 -2.73 -12.56 -1.00
CA GLU A 30 -1.78 -12.77 0.08
C GLU A 30 -1.77 -11.56 1.00
N ARG A 31 -1.57 -11.80 2.30
CA ARG A 31 -1.26 -10.74 3.25
C ARG A 31 0.23 -10.44 3.18
N LEU A 32 0.56 -9.17 2.96
CA LEU A 32 1.91 -8.64 3.12
C LEU A 32 1.95 -7.72 4.34
N GLY A 33 3.09 -7.62 5.00
CA GLY A 33 3.29 -6.94 6.27
C GLY A 33 2.82 -7.75 7.48
N SER A 34 2.89 -7.10 8.64
CA SER A 34 2.58 -7.69 9.93
C SER A 34 1.06 -7.94 10.12
N SER A 35 0.68 -8.49 11.27
CA SER A 35 -0.74 -8.59 11.63
C SER A 35 -1.39 -7.21 11.80
N GLU A 36 -0.65 -6.20 12.26
CA GLU A 36 -1.19 -4.87 12.61
C GLU A 36 -1.04 -3.84 11.48
N GLY A 37 0.08 -3.87 10.73
CA GLY A 37 0.36 -2.95 9.61
C GLY A 37 0.23 -3.56 8.21
N GLY A 38 -0.13 -4.85 8.12
CA GLY A 38 -0.23 -5.56 6.85
C GLY A 38 -1.57 -5.46 6.12
N TRP A 39 -1.53 -5.72 4.80
CA TRP A 39 -2.67 -5.65 3.89
C TRP A 39 -2.77 -6.88 3.00
N GLU A 40 -4.00 -7.29 2.69
CA GLU A 40 -4.27 -8.33 1.69
C GLU A 40 -4.31 -7.73 0.29
N ILE A 41 -3.41 -8.18 -0.59
CA ILE A 41 -3.33 -7.73 -1.99
C ILE A 41 -3.31 -8.93 -2.95
N ARG A 42 -3.62 -8.67 -4.22
CA ARG A 42 -3.44 -9.66 -5.29
C ARG A 42 -2.00 -9.61 -5.77
N THR A 43 -1.19 -10.57 -5.34
CA THR A 43 0.25 -10.62 -5.64
C THR A 43 0.56 -11.20 -7.02
N ALA A 44 -0.28 -12.11 -7.51
CA ALA A 44 -0.15 -12.73 -8.83
C ALA A 44 -0.97 -12.00 -9.90
N ASP A 45 -0.88 -10.67 -9.91
CA ASP A 45 -1.51 -9.78 -10.90
C ASP A 45 -0.43 -9.31 -11.88
N ASP A 46 -0.66 -9.49 -13.18
CA ASP A 46 0.31 -9.14 -14.24
C ASP A 46 0.64 -7.64 -14.29
N ARG A 47 -0.19 -6.80 -13.68
CA ARG A 47 0.09 -5.37 -13.51
C ARG A 47 1.23 -5.08 -12.53
N LEU A 48 1.56 -6.03 -11.65
CA LEU A 48 2.69 -5.94 -10.72
C LEU A 48 4.02 -6.40 -11.35
N ASP A 49 3.99 -6.97 -12.57
CA ASP A 49 5.21 -7.35 -13.32
C ASP A 49 5.89 -6.13 -13.97
N GLY A 50 5.20 -4.99 -14.07
CA GLY A 50 5.70 -3.72 -14.59
C GLY A 50 6.10 -2.73 -13.48
N PRO A 51 6.64 -1.55 -13.83
CA PRO A 51 6.84 -0.48 -12.87
C PRO A 51 5.51 -0.01 -12.26
N PHE A 52 5.45 0.09 -10.95
CA PHE A 52 4.28 0.61 -10.24
C PHE A 52 4.69 1.40 -9.00
N VAL A 53 3.78 2.27 -8.57
CA VAL A 53 4.01 3.15 -7.42
C VAL A 53 2.99 2.83 -6.32
N VAL A 54 3.48 2.69 -5.09
CA VAL A 54 2.67 2.58 -3.89
C VAL A 54 2.73 3.89 -3.12
N TYR A 55 1.58 4.53 -2.93
CA TYR A 55 1.44 5.66 -2.03
C TYR A 55 0.96 5.16 -0.68
N SER A 56 1.89 5.03 0.25
CA SER A 56 1.62 4.53 1.58
C SER A 56 1.42 5.69 2.54
N ILE A 57 0.26 5.74 3.20
CA ILE A 57 -0.13 6.90 3.97
C ILE A 57 -0.66 6.48 5.34
N GLY A 58 -0.07 7.04 6.39
CA GLY A 58 -0.33 6.63 7.77
C GLY A 58 0.52 5.44 8.20
N LEU A 59 1.84 5.52 7.99
CA LEU A 59 2.80 4.47 8.35
C LEU A 59 2.84 4.16 9.85
N ALA A 60 2.72 5.20 10.69
CA ALA A 60 2.94 5.12 12.12
C ALA A 60 4.27 4.40 12.42
N ASP A 61 4.24 3.38 13.28
CA ASP A 61 5.42 2.63 13.70
C ASP A 61 5.59 1.29 12.93
N ASP A 62 4.75 1.00 11.94
CA ASP A 62 4.75 -0.27 11.21
C ASP A 62 4.78 -0.07 9.69
N THR A 63 5.99 -0.18 9.14
CA THR A 63 6.30 -0.11 7.70
C THR A 63 6.43 -1.49 7.05
N SER A 64 6.03 -2.57 7.74
CA SER A 64 6.29 -3.94 7.26
C SER A 64 5.61 -4.27 5.94
N PHE A 65 4.46 -3.65 5.65
CA PHE A 65 3.81 -3.79 4.34
C PHE A 65 4.67 -3.16 3.23
N ASP A 66 5.17 -1.95 3.46
CA ASP A 66 6.01 -1.20 2.52
C ASP A 66 7.33 -1.91 2.23
N GLU A 67 7.96 -2.41 3.29
CA GLU A 67 9.18 -3.21 3.22
C GLU A 67 8.95 -4.47 2.40
N GLU A 68 7.88 -5.22 2.67
CA GLU A 68 7.58 -6.44 1.94
C GLU A 68 7.21 -6.19 0.47
N ILE A 69 6.59 -5.04 0.15
CA ILE A 69 6.40 -4.61 -1.24
C ILE A 69 7.75 -4.41 -1.94
N LEU A 70 8.66 -3.64 -1.32
CA LEU A 70 9.99 -3.36 -1.89
C LEU A 70 10.84 -4.62 -2.03
N GLU A 71 10.69 -5.59 -1.12
CA GLU A 71 11.40 -6.87 -1.16
C GLU A 71 10.86 -7.81 -2.24
N ARG A 72 9.54 -7.90 -2.40
CA ARG A 72 8.91 -8.87 -3.32
C ARG A 72 8.79 -8.34 -4.75
N PHE A 73 8.73 -7.03 -4.95
CA PHE A 73 8.46 -6.43 -6.25
C PHE A 73 9.56 -5.46 -6.65
N GLU A 74 10.54 -5.95 -7.41
CA GLU A 74 11.74 -5.20 -7.81
C GLU A 74 11.44 -3.87 -8.54
N LYS A 75 10.29 -3.78 -9.22
CA LYS A 75 9.88 -2.59 -9.99
C LYS A 75 8.92 -1.67 -9.22
N ALA A 76 8.72 -1.91 -7.94
CA ALA A 76 7.92 -1.07 -7.07
C ALA A 76 8.70 0.16 -6.61
N GLU A 77 8.03 1.30 -6.59
CA GLU A 77 8.46 2.48 -5.85
C GLU A 77 7.46 2.76 -4.74
N VAL A 78 7.93 2.91 -3.49
CA VAL A 78 7.05 3.20 -2.35
C VAL A 78 7.31 4.61 -1.85
N TYR A 79 6.26 5.43 -1.79
CA TYR A 79 6.28 6.77 -1.22
C TYR A 79 5.44 6.81 0.05
N GLY A 80 6.13 6.93 1.18
CA GLY A 80 5.54 7.00 2.51
C GLY A 80 5.19 8.42 2.94
N PHE A 81 3.97 8.62 3.44
CA PHE A 81 3.51 9.88 4.02
C PHE A 81 2.90 9.61 5.39
N ASP A 82 3.48 10.16 6.44
CA ASP A 82 2.94 9.99 7.78
C ASP A 82 2.76 11.33 8.50
N PRO A 83 1.51 11.81 8.65
CA PRO A 83 1.25 13.06 9.36
C PRO A 83 1.26 12.89 10.88
N THR A 84 1.48 11.68 11.43
CA THR A 84 1.48 11.48 12.88
C THR A 84 2.57 12.30 13.56
N PRO A 85 2.28 12.86 14.75
CA PRO A 85 3.24 13.71 15.47
C PRO A 85 4.58 13.03 15.77
N THR A 86 4.56 11.71 15.96
CA THR A 86 5.75 10.88 16.24
C THR A 86 6.70 10.84 15.05
N SER A 87 6.15 10.73 13.83
CA SER A 87 6.92 10.64 12.59
C SER A 87 7.53 11.98 12.14
N LYS A 88 7.03 13.11 12.65
CA LYS A 88 7.63 14.44 12.43
C LYS A 88 9.03 14.60 13.05
N ALA A 89 9.44 13.73 13.96
CA ALA A 89 10.79 13.76 14.52
C ALA A 89 11.88 13.32 13.52
N TYR A 90 11.49 12.67 12.40
CA TYR A 90 12.41 12.13 11.40
C TYR A 90 12.38 12.88 10.06
N THR A 91 11.64 13.99 9.97
CA THR A 91 11.62 14.86 8.78
C THR A 91 12.52 16.07 9.02
N PHE A 92 13.56 16.24 8.18
CA PHE A 92 14.49 17.39 8.21
C PHE A 92 13.86 18.68 7.65
#